data_AF-A0A1W1CGN6-F1
#
_entry.id   AF-A0A1W1CGN6-F1
#
_cell.length_a   1.000
_cell.length_b   1.000
_cell.length_c   1.000
_cell.angle_alpha   90.00
_cell.angle_beta   90.00
_cell.angle_gamma   90.00
#
_symmetry.space_group_name_H-M   'P 1'
#
loop_
_entity.id
_entity.type
_entity.pdbx_description
1 polymer ?
#
loop_
_entity_poly.entity_id
_entity_poly.type
_entity_poly.pdbx_seq_one_letter_code
_entity_poly.pdbx_strand_id
1 'polypeptide(L)' 'MSSTDMDKWELALEDKIIEIKECQNDKDLKSCLGCDKLNDCELRDSYVKAVYESMSKGESGGFEF' A
#
# COMPACT_ATOMS: atom_id res chain seq x y z
N MET A 1 19.80 8.10 11.76
CA MET A 1 18.99 8.38 10.57
C MET A 1 19.84 9.18 9.60
N SER A 2 20.42 8.52 8.60
CA SER A 2 20.77 9.10 7.31
C SER A 2 21.23 7.98 6.36
N SER A 3 20.72 8.03 5.13
CA SER A 3 21.37 7.67 3.87
C SER A 3 21.10 6.29 3.22
N THR A 4 20.13 6.34 2.29
CA THR A 4 20.25 5.96 0.86
C THR A 4 20.41 4.49 0.48
N ASP A 5 19.58 3.61 1.02
CA ASP A 5 19.15 2.42 0.30
C ASP A 5 17.72 2.12 0.78
N MET A 6 16.73 2.41 -0.07
CA MET A 6 15.37 1.93 0.19
C MET A 6 15.44 0.41 0.20
N ASP A 7 15.02 -0.21 1.29
CA ASP A 7 14.95 -1.66 1.30
C ASP A 7 13.84 -2.13 0.34
N LYS A 8 13.87 -3.42 -0.03
CA LYS A 8 12.91 -3.98 -1.00
C LYS A 8 11.44 -3.78 -0.61
N TRP A 9 11.15 -3.62 0.69
CA TRP A 9 9.80 -3.40 1.20
C TRP A 9 9.39 -1.93 1.07
N GLU A 10 10.33 -1.01 1.28
CA GLU A 10 10.12 0.42 0.99
C GLU A 10 9.88 0.66 -0.50
N LEU A 11 10.64 0.01 -1.38
CA LEU A 11 10.42 0.04 -2.84
C LEU A 11 9.03 -0.50 -3.21
N ALA A 12 8.65 -1.66 -2.68
CA ALA A 12 7.35 -2.26 -2.94
C ALA A 12 6.19 -1.38 -2.43
N LEU A 13 6.38 -0.72 -1.28
CA LEU A 13 5.40 0.23 -0.76
C LEU A 13 5.28 1.47 -1.66
N GLU A 14 6.40 2.02 -2.16
CA GLU A 14 6.39 3.18 -3.05
C GLU A 14 5.62 2.89 -4.35
N ASP A 15 5.86 1.73 -4.97
CA ASP A 15 5.12 1.27 -6.15
C ASP A 15 3.61 1.21 -5.87
N LYS A 16 3.21 0.64 -4.74
CA LYS A 16 1.79 0.55 -4.36
C LYS A 16 1.17 1.90 -4.02
N ILE A 17 1.94 2.84 -3.48
CA ILE A 17 1.47 4.22 -3.25
C ILE A 17 1.18 4.91 -4.59
N ILE A 18 2.03 4.72 -5.60
CA ILE A 18 1.81 5.28 -6.94
C ILE A 18 0.51 4.71 -7.53
N GLU A 19 0.36 3.38 -7.55
CA GLU A 19 -0.83 2.72 -8.09
C GLU A 19 -2.13 3.17 -7.39
N ILE A 20 -2.13 3.29 -6.06
CA ILE A 20 -3.29 3.77 -5.28
C ILE A 20 -3.63 5.21 -5.63
N LYS A 21 -2.63 6.08 -5.73
CA LYS A 21 -2.85 7.51 -6.03
C LYS A 21 -3.39 7.69 -7.45
N GLU A 22 -2.86 6.95 -8.41
CA GLU A 22 -3.39 6.95 -9.78
C GLU A 22 -4.85 6.48 -9.80
N CYS A 23 -5.15 5.36 -9.15
CA CYS A 23 -6.53 4.86 -9.04
C CYS A 23 -7.47 5.86 -8.34
N GLN A 24 -7.00 6.54 -7.30
CA GLN A 24 -7.74 7.58 -6.61
C GLN A 24 -8.02 8.77 -7.52
N ASN A 25 -7.01 9.26 -8.26
CA ASN A 25 -7.17 10.36 -9.20
C ASN A 25 -8.12 10.00 -10.35
N ASP A 26 -7.99 8.81 -10.93
CA ASP A 26 -8.84 8.33 -12.03
C ASP A 26 -10.32 8.20 -11.63
N LYS A 27 -10.57 7.95 -10.34
CA LYS A 27 -11.91 7.85 -9.75
C LYS A 27 -12.41 9.15 -9.12
N ASP A 28 -11.62 10.23 -9.18
CA ASP A 28 -11.89 11.50 -8.48
C ASP A 28 -12.10 11.33 -6.96
N LEU A 29 -11.38 10.38 -6.36
CA LEU A 29 -11.42 10.09 -4.93
C LEU A 29 -10.19 10.65 -4.23
N LYS A 30 -10.38 11.22 -3.04
CA LYS A 30 -9.27 11.70 -2.18
C LYS A 30 -8.68 10.62 -1.27
N SER A 31 -9.38 9.49 -1.15
CA SER A 31 -8.94 8.33 -0.36
C SER A 31 -9.73 7.09 -0.76
N CYS A 32 -9.18 5.91 -0.51
CA CYS A 32 -9.90 4.64 -0.72
C CYS A 32 -11.16 4.52 0.14
N LEU A 33 -11.28 5.26 1.26
CA LEU A 33 -12.46 5.21 2.13
C LEU A 33 -13.75 5.71 1.45
N GLY A 34 -13.60 6.54 0.41
CA GLY A 34 -14.73 6.99 -0.42
C GLY A 34 -15.05 6.05 -1.59
N CYS A 35 -14.30 4.95 -1.75
CA CYS A 35 -14.48 4.01 -2.86
C CYS A 35 -15.62 3.04 -2.55
N ASP A 36 -16.51 2.83 -3.51
CA ASP A 36 -17.59 1.83 -3.47
C ASP A 36 -17.05 0.39 -3.32
N LYS A 37 -15.83 0.14 -3.78
CA LYS A 37 -15.13 -1.14 -3.66
C LYS A 37 -14.25 -1.27 -2.42
N LEU A 38 -14.41 -0.41 -1.41
CA LEU A 38 -13.52 -0.38 -0.23
C LEU A 38 -13.25 -1.76 0.40
N ASN A 39 -14.27 -2.63 0.47
CA ASN A 39 -14.19 -3.98 1.05
C ASN A 39 -13.85 -5.09 0.03
N ASP A 40 -13.77 -4.75 -1.26
CA ASP A 40 -13.56 -5.68 -2.38
C ASP A 40 -12.61 -5.02 -3.40
N CYS A 41 -11.43 -4.61 -2.92
CA CYS A 41 -10.44 -3.92 -3.74
C CYS A 41 -9.06 -4.50 -3.51
N GLU A 42 -8.68 -5.43 -4.38
CA GLU A 42 -7.37 -6.11 -4.37
C GLU A 42 -6.19 -5.12 -4.40
N LEU A 43 -6.35 -3.98 -5.07
CA LEU A 43 -5.33 -2.93 -5.09
C LEU A 43 -5.12 -2.30 -3.71
N ARG A 44 -6.22 -2.01 -3.01
CA ARG A 44 -6.18 -1.49 -1.64
C ARG A 44 -5.57 -2.53 -0.70
N ASP A 45 -5.98 -3.79 -0.80
CA ASP A 45 -5.51 -4.83 0.09
C ASP A 45 -4.01 -5.11 -0.13
N SER A 46 -3.57 -5.09 -1.39
CA SER A 46 -2.14 -5.16 -1.74
C SER A 46 -1.35 -3.98 -1.18
N TYR A 47 -1.89 -2.76 -1.23
CA TYR A 47 -1.26 -1.59 -0.62
C TYR A 47 -1.16 -1.71 0.91
N VAL A 48 -2.24 -2.10 1.57
CA VAL A 48 -2.26 -2.31 3.03
C VAL A 48 -1.23 -3.36 3.43
N LYS A 49 -1.19 -4.49 2.71
CA LYS A 49 -0.17 -5.53 2.91
C LYS A 49 1.25 -4.98 2.76
N ALA A 50 1.53 -4.22 1.71
CA ALA A 50 2.85 -3.61 1.49
C ALA A 50 3.24 -2.62 2.61
N VAL A 51 2.27 -1.87 3.18
CA VAL A 51 2.52 -1.03 4.37
C VAL A 51 2.96 -1.89 5.55
N TYR A 52 2.23 -2.96 5.86
CA TYR A 52 2.58 -3.85 6.97
C TYR A 52 3.92 -4.55 6.74
N GLU A 53 4.18 -5.03 5.54
CA GLU A 53 5.46 -5.65 5.16
C GLU A 53 6.62 -4.66 5.27
N SER A 54 6.44 -3.40 4.86
CA SER A 54 7.45 -2.34 5.04
C SER A 54 7.71 -2.04 6.51
N MET A 55 6.65 -1.90 7.33
CA MET A 55 6.78 -1.63 8.76
C MET A 55 7.42 -2.79 9.54
N SER A 56 7.12 -4.02 9.15
CA SER A 56 7.63 -5.24 9.77
C SER A 56 8.90 -5.78 9.10
N LYS A 57 9.36 -5.17 8.01
CA LYS A 57 10.43 -5.69 7.14
C LYS A 57 10.21 -7.13 6.69
N GLY A 58 8.94 -7.48 6.45
CA GLY A 58 8.50 -8.82 6.05
C GLY A 58 8.31 -9.81 7.21
N GLU A 59 8.44 -9.37 8.46
CA GLU A 59 8.08 -10.18 9.63
C GLU A 59 6.54 -10.19 9.80
N SER A 60 5.88 -11.06 9.05
CA SER A 60 4.42 -11.19 9.06
C SER A 60 3.95 -11.81 10.37
N GLY A 61 3.56 -10.98 11.33
CA GLY A 61 2.87 -11.40 12.54
C GLY A 61 1.40 -11.76 12.27
N GLY A 62 1.16 -12.87 11.55
CA GLY A 62 -0.12 -13.59 11.54
C GLY A 62 -1.38 -12.85 11.06
N PHE A 63 -1.26 -11.80 10.24
CA PHE A 63 -2.43 -11.18 9.58
C PHE A 63 -2.61 -11.76 8.17
N GLU A 64 -3.70 -12.50 7.98
CA GLU A 64 -4.23 -12.89 6.66
C GLU A 64 -5.24 -11.80 6.24
N PHE A 65 -5.04 -11.23 5.04
CA PHE A 65 -5.93 -10.24 4.43
C PHE A 65 -6.90 -10.93 3.48
#